data_AF-A0A950XE62-F1
#
_entry.id   AF-A0A950XE62-F1
#
_cell.length_a   1.000
_cell.length_b   1.000
_cell.length_c   1.000
_cell.angle_alpha   90.00
_cell.angle_beta   90.00
_cell.angle_gamma   90.00
#
_symmetry.space_group_name_H-M   'P 1'
#
loop_
_entity.id
_entity.type
_entity.pdbx_description
1 polymer ?
#
loop_
_entity_poly.entity_id
_entity_poly.type
_entity_poly.pdbx_seq_one_letter_code
_entity_poly.pdbx_strand_id
1 'polypeptide(L)'
;MLYSAAGTIIALIVAIAAWRCSRAPGGFYDRDVYGMSESSHRRYALVSVGFAIYFGIAFALRLDAAGIAGLALYALVAIFYATSFLRGASDE
;
A
#
# COMPACT_ATOMS: atom_id res chain seq x y z
N MET A 1 -14.30 -15.51 -0.25
CA MET A 1 -13.24 -15.43 0.79
C MET A 1 -11.84 -15.25 0.23
N LEU A 2 -11.51 -15.86 -0.92
CA LEU A 2 -10.17 -15.76 -1.53
C LEU A 2 -9.72 -14.30 -1.72
N TYR A 3 -10.61 -13.42 -2.18
CA TYR A 3 -10.31 -12.00 -2.42
C TYR A 3 -9.94 -11.23 -1.15
N SER A 4 -10.65 -11.45 -0.04
CA SER A 4 -10.32 -10.83 1.24
C SER A 4 -8.98 -11.34 1.76
N ALA A 5 -8.71 -12.65 1.65
CA ALA A 5 -7.41 -13.21 2.04
C ALA A 5 -6.26 -12.64 1.19
N ALA A 6 -6.43 -12.59 -0.13
CA ALA A 6 -5.46 -12.00 -1.06
C ALA A 6 -5.25 -10.50 -0.76
N GLY A 7 -6.33 -9.75 -0.55
CA GLY A 7 -6.30 -8.34 -0.16
C GLY A 7 -5.52 -8.11 1.13
N THR A 8 -5.74 -8.92 2.16
CA THR A 8 -4.96 -8.86 3.41
C THR A 8 -3.48 -9.07 3.16
N ILE A 9 -3.09 -10.10 2.40
CA ILE A 9 -1.69 -10.41 2.13
C ILE A 9 -1.02 -9.27 1.36
N ILE A 10 -1.65 -8.79 0.29
CA ILE A 10 -1.11 -7.69 -0.53
C ILE A 10 -0.97 -6.43 0.32
N ALA A 11 -1.99 -6.10 1.12
CA ALA A 11 -1.97 -4.93 1.98
C ALA A 11 -0.85 -4.98 3.03
N LEU A 12 -0.59 -6.14 3.62
CA LEU A 12 0.52 -6.32 4.55
C LEU A 12 1.88 -6.20 3.87
N ILE A 13 2.06 -6.76 2.67
CA ILE A 13 3.32 -6.65 1.90
C ILE A 13 3.63 -5.17 1.60
N VAL A 14 2.65 -4.43 1.08
CA VAL A 14 2.79 -3.01 0.77
C VAL A 14 3.06 -2.20 2.04
N ALA A 15 2.36 -2.51 3.14
CA ALA A 15 2.59 -1.86 4.43
C ALA A 15 4.03 -2.05 4.93
N ILE A 16 4.55 -3.27 4.87
CA ILE A 16 5.93 -3.59 5.26
C ILE A 16 6.93 -2.87 4.36
N ALA A 17 6.72 -2.90 3.04
CA ALA A 17 7.59 -2.23 2.08
C ALA A 17 7.63 -0.71 2.35
N ALA A 18 6.46 -0.08 2.44
CA ALA A 18 6.34 1.35 2.73
C ALA A 18 6.94 1.71 4.10
N TRP A 19 6.74 0.88 5.12
CA TRP A 19 7.35 1.11 6.43
C TRP A 19 8.88 1.05 6.37
N ARG A 20 9.45 0.08 5.65
CA ARG A 20 10.91 -0.02 5.49
C ARG A 20 11.47 1.19 4.73
N CYS A 21 10.84 1.59 3.64
CA CYS A 21 11.21 2.79 2.88
C CYS A 21 11.10 4.06 3.74
N SER A 22 10.13 4.15 4.65
CA SER A 22 10.01 5.30 5.56
C SER A 22 11.13 5.47 6.58
N ARG A 23 12.03 4.49 6.68
CA ARG A 23 13.19 4.51 7.58
C ARG A 23 14.52 4.69 6.84
N ALA A 24 14.49 4.67 5.50
CA ALA A 24 15.64 4.96 4.68
C ALA A 24 15.61 6.45 4.30
N PRO A 25 16.74 7.18 4.41
CA PRO A 25 16.80 8.53 3.87
C PRO A 25 16.63 8.46 2.34
N GLY A 26 15.54 9.03 1.84
CA GLY A 26 15.22 9.07 0.41
C GLY A 26 16.23 9.92 -0.37
N GLY A 27 16.41 9.59 -1.66
CA GLY A 27 17.28 10.37 -2.55
C GLY A 27 16.73 11.77 -2.85
N PHE A 28 17.55 12.63 -3.45
CA PHE A 28 17.14 13.97 -3.89
C PHE A 28 15.92 13.91 -4.83
N TYR A 29 15.92 12.97 -5.78
CA TYR A 29 14.83 12.78 -6.73
C TYR A 29 13.53 12.27 -6.09
N ASP A 30 13.61 11.36 -5.12
CA ASP A 30 12.43 10.87 -4.39
C ASP A 30 11.68 12.02 -3.72
N ARG A 31 12.42 12.93 -3.06
CA ARG A 31 11.81 14.00 -2.29
C ARG A 31 11.36 15.17 -3.16
N ASP A 32 12.22 15.66 -4.04
CA ASP A 32 12.05 16.95 -4.69
C ASP A 32 11.39 16.84 -6.09
N VAL A 33 11.38 15.65 -6.71
CA VAL A 33 10.70 15.41 -8.01
C VAL A 33 9.42 14.58 -7.83
N TYR A 34 9.47 13.53 -7.00
CA TYR A 34 8.34 12.60 -6.85
C TYR A 34 7.50 12.80 -5.58
N GLY A 35 7.89 13.73 -4.69
CA GLY A 35 7.16 14.00 -3.44
C GLY A 35 7.10 12.81 -2.47
N MET A 36 7.95 11.80 -2.68
CA MET A 36 8.14 10.66 -1.80
C MET A 36 9.11 11.02 -0.68
N SER A 37 8.55 11.66 0.35
CA SER A 37 9.22 11.82 1.63
C SER A 37 8.99 10.60 2.53
N GLU A 38 9.77 10.49 3.60
CA GLU A 38 9.54 9.51 4.67
C GLU A 38 8.10 9.57 5.22
N SER A 39 7.53 10.78 5.33
CA SER A 39 6.15 10.97 5.81
C SER A 39 5.12 10.43 4.81
N SER A 40 5.36 10.56 3.50
CA SER A 40 4.53 9.94 2.47
C SER A 40 4.54 8.42 2.60
N HIS A 41 5.71 7.79 2.73
CA HIS A 41 5.82 6.35 2.95
C HIS A 41 5.09 5.87 4.22
N ARG A 42 5.18 6.61 5.34
CA ARG A 42 4.43 6.28 6.56
C ARG A 42 2.92 6.35 6.35
N ARG A 43 2.43 7.33 5.60
CA ARG A 43 1.00 7.44 5.26
C ARG A 43 0.54 6.24 4.44
N TYR A 44 1.30 5.83 3.43
CA TYR A 44 1.00 4.62 2.65
C TYR A 44 1.03 3.34 3.50
N ALA A 45 1.97 3.24 4.44
CA ALA A 45 2.01 2.12 5.38
C ALA A 45 0.76 2.08 6.27
N LEU A 46 0.36 3.21 6.85
CA LEU A 46 -0.84 3.33 7.69
C LEU A 46 -2.12 3.00 6.93
N VAL A 47 -2.28 3.55 5.71
CA VAL A 47 -3.44 3.24 4.84
C VAL A 47 -3.49 1.75 4.53
N SER A 48 -2.34 1.14 4.22
CA SER A 48 -2.25 -0.29 3.90
C SER A 48 -2.58 -1.18 5.10
N VAL A 49 -2.14 -0.81 6.31
CA VAL A 49 -2.57 -1.48 7.55
C VAL A 49 -4.08 -1.35 7.76
N GLY A 50 -4.65 -0.17 7.51
CA GLY A 50 -6.10 0.04 7.58
C GLY A 50 -6.88 -0.88 6.63
N PHE A 51 -6.41 -1.04 5.39
CA PHE A 51 -7.00 -1.99 4.44
C PHE A 51 -6.81 -3.45 4.85
N ALA A 52 -5.67 -3.83 5.42
CA ALA A 52 -5.46 -5.18 5.94
C ALA A 52 -6.47 -5.51 7.06
N ILE A 53 -6.74 -4.57 7.96
CA ILE A 53 -7.78 -4.70 8.99
C ILE A 53 -9.16 -4.82 8.35
N TYR A 54 -9.49 -3.96 7.39
CA TYR A 54 -10.76 -4.02 6.64
C TYR A 54 -10.98 -5.40 6.00
N PHE A 55 -9.97 -5.95 5.31
CA PHE A 55 -10.07 -7.28 4.71
C PHE A 55 -10.18 -8.40 5.75
N GLY A 56 -9.49 -8.28 6.88
CA GLY A 56 -9.62 -9.19 8.01
C GLY A 56 -11.05 -9.22 8.56
N ILE A 57 -11.68 -8.05 8.73
CA ILE A 57 -13.08 -7.94 9.16
C ILE A 57 -14.02 -8.52 8.09
N ALA A 58 -13.83 -8.16 6.81
CA ALA A 58 -14.65 -8.67 5.72
C ALA A 58 -14.55 -10.20 5.59
N PHE A 59 -13.36 -10.77 5.83
CA PHE A 59 -13.15 -12.22 5.88
C PHE A 59 -13.87 -12.86 7.06
N ALA A 60 -13.73 -12.30 8.27
CA ALA A 60 -14.35 -12.83 9.49
C ALA A 60 -15.89 -12.81 9.41
N LEU A 61 -16.47 -11.74 8.85
CA LEU A 61 -17.90 -11.57 8.67
C LEU A 61 -18.46 -12.20 7.40
N ARG A 62 -17.61 -12.86 6.60
CA ARG A 62 -17.98 -13.53 5.35
C ARG A 62 -18.63 -12.60 4.30
N LEU A 63 -18.14 -11.37 4.20
CA LEU A 63 -18.66 -10.34 3.28
C LEU A 63 -17.91 -10.36 1.94
N ASP A 64 -18.28 -11.26 1.04
CA ASP A 64 -17.56 -11.46 -0.23
C ASP A 64 -17.59 -10.22 -1.15
N ALA A 65 -18.73 -9.56 -1.28
CA ALA A 65 -18.86 -8.35 -2.09
C ALA A 65 -17.97 -7.20 -1.57
N ALA A 66 -17.89 -7.05 -0.24
CA ALA A 66 -17.04 -6.07 0.41
C ALA A 66 -15.54 -6.36 0.17
N GLY A 67 -15.16 -7.64 0.16
CA GLY A 67 -13.80 -8.07 -0.17
C GLY A 67 -13.40 -7.70 -1.60
N ILE A 68 -14.28 -7.96 -2.58
CA ILE A 68 -14.01 -7.63 -3.99
C ILE A 68 -13.91 -6.11 -4.19
N ALA A 69 -14.88 -5.35 -3.69
CA ALA A 69 -14.89 -3.89 -3.82
C ALA A 69 -13.68 -3.25 -3.13
N GLY A 70 -13.34 -3.73 -1.93
CA GLY A 70 -12.16 -3.27 -1.21
C GLY A 70 -10.87 -3.59 -1.95
N LEU A 71 -10.76 -4.76 -2.58
CA LEU A 71 -9.58 -5.16 -3.34
C LEU A 71 -9.38 -4.27 -4.58
N ALA A 72 -10.46 -3.95 -5.30
CA ALA A 72 -10.40 -3.04 -6.43
C ALA A 72 -9.93 -1.64 -6.02
N LEU A 73 -10.48 -1.11 -4.92
CA LEU A 73 -10.07 0.19 -4.39
C LEU A 73 -8.61 0.19 -3.93
N TYR A 74 -8.22 -0.85 -3.20
CA TYR A 74 -6.86 -0.96 -2.69
C TYR A 74 -5.83 -1.15 -3.80
N ALA A 75 -6.19 -1.86 -4.88
CA ALA A 75 -5.33 -2.01 -6.05
C ALA A 75 -4.95 -0.65 -6.65
N LEU A 76 -5.88 0.31 -6.71
CA LEU A 76 -5.56 1.67 -7.17
C LEU A 76 -4.52 2.35 -6.27
N VAL A 77 -4.70 2.24 -4.94
CA VAL A 77 -3.74 2.79 -3.96
C VAL A 77 -2.36 2.14 -4.12
N ALA A 78 -2.32 0.82 -4.24
CA ALA A 78 -1.08 0.06 -4.41
C ALA A 78 -0.38 0.40 -5.73
N ILE A 79 -1.14 0.57 -6.83
CA ILE A 79 -0.61 0.97 -8.14
C ILE A 79 -0.07 2.40 -8.07
N PHE A 80 -0.78 3.35 -7.47
CA PHE A 80 -0.28 4.73 -7.33
C PHE A 80 0.98 4.77 -6.47
N TYR A 81 1.03 4.01 -5.38
CA TYR A 81 2.24 3.88 -4.58
C TYR A 81 3.40 3.29 -5.39
N ALA A 82 3.17 2.16 -6.05
CA ALA A 82 4.19 1.46 -6.82
C ALA A 82 4.70 2.28 -8.00
N THR A 83 3.82 2.99 -8.73
CA THR A 83 4.22 3.84 -9.86
C THR A 83 4.95 5.10 -9.43
N SER A 84 4.57 5.69 -8.30
CA SER A 84 5.30 6.82 -7.71
C SER A 84 6.70 6.39 -7.23
N PHE A 85 6.81 5.17 -6.67
CA PHE A 85 8.07 4.60 -6.20
C PHE A 85 8.97 4.10 -7.34
N LEU A 86 8.42 3.37 -8.32
CA LEU A 86 9.16 2.82 -9.46
C LEU A 86 9.70 3.92 -10.38
N ARG A 87 8.99 5.05 -10.52
CA ARG A 87 9.53 6.22 -11.22
C ARG A 87 10.69 6.87 -10.45
N GLY A 88 10.60 6.96 -9.12
CA GLY A 88 11.72 7.39 -8.27
C GLY A 88 12.95 6.49 -8.40
N ALA A 89 12.74 5.17 -8.55
CA ALA A 89 13.81 4.17 -8.66
C ALA A 89 14.36 3.97 -10.09
N SER A 90 13.67 4.43 -11.14
CA SER A 90 14.08 4.22 -12.54
C SER A 90 14.92 5.33 -13.15
N ASP A 91 15.05 6.47 -12.46
CA ASP A 91 15.89 7.60 -12.88
C ASP A 91 17.33 7.51 -12.33
N GLU A 92 17.79 6.29 -12.01
CA GLU A 92 19.21 5.94 -11.84
C GLU A 92 19.84 5.43 -13.16
#